data_AF-A0A0D6LDJ3-F1
#
_entry.id   AF-A0A0D6LDJ3-F1
#
_cell.length_a   1.000
_cell.length_b   1.000
_cell.length_c   1.000
_cell.angle_alpha   90.00
_cell.angle_beta   90.00
_cell.angle_gamma   90.00
#
_symmetry.space_group_name_H-M   'P 1'
#
loop_
_entity.id
_entity.type
_entity.pdbx_description
1 polymer ?
#
loop_
_entity_poly.entity_id
_entity_poly.type
_entity_poly.pdbx_seq_one_letter_code
_entity_poly.pdbx_strand_id
1 'polypeptide(L)'
;MGFIVYGSDDSPVVPVLLYYPAKCGFYGREMLARGVGVVVVSFPATDMTESRCRFCISAAHTKEMLDKVLDSVSEVGDLSCTKYSKRKHLYENMKIEW
;
A
#
# COMPACT_ATOMS: atom_id res chain seq x y z
N MET A 1 10.19 -1.97 -1.93
CA MET A 1 9.46 -2.82 -0.95
C MET A 1 8.82 -4.09 -1.53
N GLY A 2 8.65 -4.25 -2.86
CA GLY A 2 8.13 -5.50 -3.43
C GLY A 2 6.61 -5.57 -3.62
N PHE A 3 5.89 -4.47 -3.41
CA PHE A 3 4.47 -4.37 -3.73
C PHE A 3 4.23 -4.18 -5.23
N ILE A 4 3.05 -4.56 -5.69
CA ILE A 4 2.55 -4.18 -7.02
C ILE A 4 1.67 -2.94 -6.83
N VAL A 5 2.20 -1.81 -7.27
CA VAL A 5 1.51 -0.53 -7.35
C VAL A 5 1.09 -0.33 -8.80
N TYR A 6 -0.12 0.15 -9.04
CA TYR A 6 -0.60 0.49 -10.38
C TYR A 6 -1.33 1.84 -10.29
N GLY A 7 -1.35 2.64 -11.34
CA GLY A 7 -1.89 3.99 -11.27
C GLY A 7 -1.08 4.95 -12.13
N SER A 8 -1.43 6.23 -12.06
CA SER A 8 -0.67 7.31 -12.68
C SER A 8 0.15 8.04 -11.62
N ASP A 9 1.35 8.48 -11.98
CA ASP A 9 2.19 9.33 -11.13
C ASP A 9 1.52 10.69 -10.85
N ASP A 10 0.61 11.12 -11.73
CA ASP A 10 -0.19 12.35 -11.56
C ASP A 10 -1.41 12.16 -10.63
N SER A 11 -1.63 10.97 -10.09
CA SER A 11 -2.76 10.69 -9.20
C SER A 11 -2.34 10.77 -7.73
N PRO A 12 -3.11 11.48 -6.87
CA PRO A 12 -2.87 11.48 -5.42
C PRO A 12 -3.24 10.15 -4.75
N VAL A 13 -3.83 9.20 -5.50
CA VAL A 13 -4.21 7.89 -5.00
C VAL A 13 -3.18 6.87 -5.46
N VAL A 14 -2.53 6.22 -4.51
CA VAL A 14 -1.54 5.15 -4.74
C VAL A 14 -2.14 3.81 -4.33
N PRO A 15 -2.65 3.01 -5.28
CA PRO A 15 -3.26 1.74 -4.95
C PRO A 15 -2.26 0.56 -5.04
N VAL A 16 -2.27 -0.25 -3.99
CA VAL A 16 -1.47 -1.48 -3.84
C VAL A 16 -2.37 -2.70 -4.02
N LEU A 17 -2.02 -3.60 -4.95
CA LEU A 17 -2.80 -4.81 -5.19
C LEU A 17 -2.57 -5.87 -4.10
N LEU A 18 -3.67 -6.38 -3.54
CA LEU A 18 -3.68 -7.46 -2.56
C LEU A 18 -4.19 -8.78 -3.15
N TYR A 19 -4.98 -8.71 -4.23
CA TYR A 19 -5.65 -9.79 -4.98
C TYR A 19 -6.70 -10.60 -4.20
N TYR A 20 -6.57 -10.70 -2.88
CA TYR A 20 -7.44 -11.52 -2.05
C TYR A 20 -8.27 -10.66 -1.07
N PRO A 21 -9.61 -10.72 -1.14
CA PRO A 21 -10.50 -9.98 -0.24
C PRO A 21 -10.22 -10.21 1.25
N ALA A 22 -9.86 -11.44 1.63
CA ALA A 22 -9.52 -11.78 3.01
C ALA A 22 -8.35 -10.93 3.55
N LYS A 23 -7.39 -10.56 2.69
CA LYS A 23 -6.26 -9.71 3.06
C LYS A 23 -6.68 -8.25 3.27
N CYS A 24 -7.73 -7.76 2.63
CA CYS A 24 -8.25 -6.40 2.86
C CYS A 24 -8.67 -6.20 4.33
N GLY A 25 -9.42 -7.16 4.90
CA GLY A 25 -9.83 -7.08 6.31
C GLY A 25 -8.64 -7.13 7.28
N PHE A 26 -7.60 -7.91 6.95
CA PHE A 26 -6.36 -7.95 7.70
C PHE A 26 -5.62 -6.60 7.65
N TYR A 27 -5.43 -6.05 6.46
CA TYR A 27 -4.80 -4.74 6.26
C TYR A 27 -5.51 -3.63 7.05
N GLY A 28 -6.84 -3.59 6.98
CA GLY A 28 -7.62 -2.57 7.71
C GLY A 28 -7.36 -2.61 9.22
N ARG A 29 -7.33 -3.80 9.82
CA ARG A 29 -7.09 -3.95 11.27
C ARG A 29 -5.64 -3.66 11.66
N GLU A 30 -4.68 -4.22 10.94
CA GLU A 30 -3.26 -4.06 11.27
C GLU A 30 -2.75 -2.64 11.08
N MET A 31 -3.24 -1.95 10.05
CA MET A 31 -2.89 -0.55 9.81
C MET A 31 -3.56 0.36 10.85
N LEU A 32 -4.82 0.09 11.21
CA LEU A 32 -5.50 0.81 12.29
C LEU A 32 -4.79 0.64 13.63
N ALA A 33 -4.32 -0.57 13.96
CA ALA A 33 -3.55 -0.83 15.18
C ALA A 33 -2.24 -0.03 15.25
N ARG A 34 -1.64 0.30 14.09
CA ARG A 34 -0.43 1.14 13.96
C ARG A 34 -0.74 2.65 13.88
N GLY A 35 -2.02 3.02 13.94
CA GLY A 35 -2.48 4.40 13.82
C GLY A 35 -2.37 4.97 12.40
N VAL A 36 -2.46 4.11 11.37
CA VAL A 36 -2.45 4.51 9.97
C VAL A 36 -3.82 4.25 9.35
N GLY A 37 -4.48 5.32 8.93
CA GLY A 37 -5.74 5.23 8.18
C GLY A 37 -5.47 4.78 6.74
N VAL A 38 -6.12 3.68 6.32
CA VAL A 38 -5.99 3.19 4.95
C VAL A 38 -7.33 2.71 4.40
N VAL A 39 -7.55 2.95 3.10
CA VAL A 39 -8.80 2.56 2.44
C VAL A 39 -8.59 1.19 1.78
N VAL A 40 -9.17 0.15 2.38
CA VAL A 40 -9.19 -1.19 1.79
C VAL A 40 -10.44 -1.36 0.94
N VAL A 41 -10.28 -1.86 -0.28
CA VAL A 41 -11.36 -1.99 -1.26
C VAL A 41 -11.35 -3.40 -1.85
N SER A 42 -12.53 -3.99 -1.94
CA SER A 42 -12.81 -5.28 -2.55
C SER A 42 -14.20 -5.24 -3.19
N PHE A 43 -14.68 -6.37 -3.69
CA PHE A 43 -16.04 -6.54 -4.18
C PHE A 43 -17.08 -5.99 -3.18
N PRO A 44 -18.08 -5.20 -3.61
CA PRO A 44 -18.48 -4.91 -4.99
C PRO A 44 -17.81 -3.70 -5.64
N ALA A 45 -16.95 -2.96 -4.92
CA ALA A 45 -16.35 -1.72 -5.43
C ALA A 45 -15.23 -1.95 -6.45
N THR A 46 -14.67 -3.17 -6.48
CA THR A 46 -13.69 -3.65 -7.47
C THR A 46 -13.98 -5.12 -7.75
N ASP A 47 -13.50 -5.66 -8.86
CA ASP A 47 -13.60 -7.10 -9.10
C ASP A 47 -12.91 -7.89 -7.99
N MET A 48 -13.39 -9.11 -7.75
CA MET A 48 -12.87 -10.00 -6.68
C MET A 48 -11.36 -10.17 -6.77
N THR A 49 -10.83 -10.31 -7.98
CA THR A 49 -9.40 -10.49 -8.27
C THR A 49 -8.59 -9.20 -8.18
N GLU A 50 -9.22 -8.03 -8.09
CA GLU A 50 -8.56 -6.73 -8.04
C GLU A 50 -8.69 -6.05 -6.67
N SER A 51 -8.84 -6.87 -5.63
CA SER A 51 -8.82 -6.41 -4.25
C SER A 51 -7.54 -5.65 -3.95
N ARG A 52 -7.66 -4.46 -3.34
CA ARG A 52 -6.56 -3.49 -3.24
C ARG A 52 -6.66 -2.59 -2.02
N CYS A 53 -5.54 -1.99 -1.68
CA CYS A 53 -5.39 -0.99 -0.63
C CYS A 53 -5.10 0.37 -1.29
N ARG A 54 -5.82 1.44 -0.96
CA ARG A 54 -5.63 2.78 -1.54
C ARG A 54 -5.04 3.71 -0.50
N PHE A 55 -3.87 4.26 -0.80
CA PHE A 55 -3.26 5.34 -0.03
C PHE A 55 -3.62 6.67 -0.70
N CYS A 56 -4.31 7.55 0.03
CA CYS A 56 -4.70 8.86 -0.47
C CYS A 56 -3.73 9.90 0.09
N ILE A 57 -2.85 10.40 -0.76
CA ILE A 57 -1.82 11.37 -0.40
C ILE A 57 -2.41 12.78 -0.51
N SER A 58 -1.95 13.67 0.36
CA SER A 58 -2.30 15.09 0.40
C SER A 58 -1.05 15.89 0.73
N ALA A 59 -0.97 17.13 0.25
CA ALA A 59 0.14 18.06 0.51
C ALA A 59 0.37 18.35 2.01
N ALA A 60 -0.60 18.06 2.86
CA ALA A 60 -0.48 18.23 4.31
C ALA A 60 0.35 17.12 5.00
N HIS A 61 0.67 16.01 4.32
CA HIS A 61 1.46 14.94 4.93
C HIS A 61 2.93 15.35 5.02
N THR A 62 3.51 15.25 6.22
CA THR A 62 4.95 15.47 6.40
C THR A 62 5.73 14.23 6.00
N LYS A 63 7.04 14.41 5.78
CA LYS A 63 7.94 13.32 5.45
C LYS A 63 7.94 12.23 6.53
N GLU A 64 7.94 12.63 7.80
CA GLU A 64 7.95 11.71 8.94
C GLU A 64 6.67 10.86 8.98
N MET A 65 5.53 11.44 8.59
CA MET A 65 4.28 10.69 8.44
C MET A 65 4.40 9.65 7.33
N LEU A 66 4.98 10.02 6.18
CA LEU A 66 5.16 9.12 5.05
C LEU A 66 6.14 8.00 5.37
N ASP A 67 7.27 8.30 6.02
CA ASP A 67 8.26 7.31 6.47
C ASP A 67 7.61 6.30 7.43
N LYS A 68 6.84 6.77 8.42
CA LYS A 68 6.09 5.89 9.33
C LYS A 68 5.09 4.99 8.60
N VAL A 69 4.39 5.52 7.59
CA VAL A 69 3.46 4.75 6.76
C VAL A 69 4.20 3.69 5.98
N LEU A 70 5.33 4.02 5.35
CA LEU A 70 6.15 3.06 4.60
C LEU A 70 6.62 1.92 5.50
N ASP A 71 7.13 2.21 6.69
CA ASP A 71 7.56 1.18 7.64
C ASP A 71 6.40 0.25 8.05
N SER A 72 5.27 0.84 8.44
CA SER A 72 4.06 0.11 8.82
C SER A 72 3.55 -0.78 7.68
N VAL A 73 3.52 -0.27 6.45
CA VAL A 73 3.09 -1.04 5.28
C VAL A 73 4.08 -2.17 4.97
N SER A 74 5.38 -1.94 5.15
CA SER A 74 6.40 -2.97 4.96
C SER A 74 6.16 -4.16 5.87
N GLU A 75 5.98 -3.90 7.17
CA GLU A 75 5.72 -4.93 8.18
C GLU A 75 4.44 -5.70 7.88
N VAL A 76 3.33 -4.99 7.63
CA VAL A 76 2.04 -5.61 7.30
C VAL A 76 2.15 -6.43 6.02
N GLY A 77 2.94 -5.98 5.05
CA GLY A 77 3.21 -6.71 3.82
C GLY A 77 4.00 -8.01 4.02
N ASP A 78 4.93 -8.03 4.98
CA ASP A 78 5.64 -9.24 5.36
C ASP A 78 4.73 -10.23 6.08
N LEU A 79 3.91 -9.74 7.03
CA LEU A 79 2.96 -10.58 7.78
C LEU A 79 1.87 -11.19 6.88
N SER A 80 1.44 -10.46 5.86
CA SER A 80 0.36 -10.88 4.96
C SER A 80 0.86 -11.55 3.67
N CYS A 81 2.17 -11.65 3.47
CA CYS A 81 2.80 -12.18 2.26
C CYS A 81 2.22 -11.54 0.98
N THR A 82 2.17 -10.21 0.90
CA THR A 82 1.59 -9.43 -0.22
C THR A 82 2.61 -8.73 -1.10
N LYS A 83 3.90 -8.93 -0.82
CA LYS A 83 5.01 -8.44 -1.63
C LYS A 83 5.21 -9.32 -2.87
N TYR A 84 4.26 -9.26 -3.82
CA TYR A 84 4.23 -10.14 -5.00
C TYR A 84 5.23 -9.74 -6.11
N SER A 85 5.74 -8.51 -6.11
CA SER A 85 6.57 -7.99 -7.20
C SER A 85 7.99 -8.57 -7.15
N LYS A 86 8.38 -9.27 -8.21
CA LYS A 86 9.77 -9.73 -8.45
C LYS A 86 10.71 -8.63 -8.93
N ARG A 87 10.18 -7.44 -9.23
CA ARG A 87 10.93 -6.28 -9.75
C ARG A 87 11.50 -5.38 -8.66
N LYS A 88 11.53 -5.84 -7.40
CA LYS A 88 12.05 -5.06 -6.27
C LYS A 88 13.46 -4.51 -6.55
N HIS A 89 14.33 -5.32 -7.14
CA HIS A 89 15.73 -4.98 -7.45
C HIS A 89 15.90 -3.74 -8.33
N LEU A 90 14.92 -3.41 -9.18
CA LEU A 90 14.98 -2.23 -10.05
C LEU A 90 14.96 -0.91 -9.27
N TYR A 91 14.42 -0.93 -8.04
CA TYR A 91 14.21 0.26 -7.23
C TYR A 91 15.05 0.27 -5.95
N GLU A 92 15.95 -0.71 -5.76
CA GLU A 92 16.74 -0.83 -4.53
C GLU A 92 17.71 0.34 -4.31
N ASN A 93 18.24 0.90 -5.40
CA ASN A 93 19.18 2.01 -5.36
C ASN A 93 18.54 3.35 -5.75
N MET A 94 17.22 3.39 -5.93
CA MET A 94 16.52 4.61 -6.31
C MET A 94 16.45 5.53 -5.09
N LYS A 95 17.10 6.70 -5.19
CA LYS A 95 16.94 7.75 -4.18
C LYS A 95 15.62 8.47 -4.41
N ILE A 96 14.83 8.59 -3.35
CA ILE A 96 13.61 9.38 -3.36
C ILE A 96 14.04 10.84 -3.22
N GLU A 97 13.95 11.60 -4.30
CA GLU A 97 14.07 13.06 -4.28
C GLU A 97 12.71 13.64 -3.88
N TRP A 98 12.72 14.53 -2.89
CA TRP A 98 11.54 15.20 -2.33
C TRP A 98 11.53 16.65 -2.76
#